data_AF-A5FU94-F1
#
_entry.id   AF-A5FU94-F1
#
_cell.length_a   1.000
_cell.length_b   1.000
_cell.length_c   1.000
_cell.angle_alpha   90.00
_cell.angle_beta   90.00
_cell.angle_gamma   90.00
#
_symmetry.space_group_name_H-M   'P 1'
#
loop_
_entity.id
_entity.type
_entity.pdbx_description
1 polymer ?
#
loop_
_entity_poly.entity_id
_entity_poly.type
_entity_poly.pdbx_seq_one_letter_code
_entity_poly.pdbx_strand_id
1 'polypeptide(L)'
;MPTVVFASPKGGAGKSTSAVILATELAAAGAEITIIDADPNKPVARWSRLPGKPASLRVIDDVSEKTIIRVIDTEAERAAFVIVDLEGTASRMVPYAMSRADLVLIPTRGSVLDAVEAVAAIREVKQQEEAFRLHIPAAVLFTNTSAAIRPRTLSAIETEFAENGVNVLKTRLHEREAYRALFSFGGTLEALDPANVRNIPAAIENAQAFAREVVDLLRQNREEVAA
;
A
#
# COMPACT_ATOMS: atom_id res chain seq x y z
N MET A 1 14.11 7.42 6.39
CA MET A 1 13.43 6.14 6.64
C MET A 1 12.46 5.90 5.51
N PRO A 2 12.25 4.65 5.06
CA PRO A 2 11.41 4.35 3.91
C PRO A 2 9.97 4.85 4.09
N THR A 3 9.50 5.62 3.10
CA THR A 3 8.13 6.07 2.96
C THR A 3 7.46 5.33 1.80
N VAL A 4 6.41 4.58 2.10
CA VAL A 4 5.59 3.87 1.11
C VAL A 4 4.28 4.59 0.92
N VAL A 5 3.99 5.01 -0.32
CA VAL A 5 2.75 5.73 -0.65
C VAL A 5 1.83 4.81 -1.44
N PHE A 6 0.59 4.66 -0.99
CA PHE A 6 -0.45 3.97 -1.74
C PHE A 6 -1.25 4.98 -2.57
N ALA A 7 -1.16 4.86 -3.90
CA ALA A 7 -1.86 5.75 -4.83
C ALA A 7 -2.65 4.93 -5.85
N SER A 8 -3.93 5.26 -6.05
CA SER A 8 -4.76 4.61 -7.07
C SER A 8 -5.95 5.50 -7.39
N PRO A 9 -6.23 5.78 -8.68
CA PRO A 9 -7.30 6.66 -9.13
C PRO A 9 -8.69 6.15 -8.75
N LYS A 10 -8.82 4.84 -8.49
CA LYS A 10 -10.11 4.20 -8.21
C LYS A 10 -10.36 3.97 -6.72
N GLY A 11 -11.58 4.30 -6.29
CA GLY A 11 -12.11 3.90 -4.99
C GLY A 11 -12.23 2.37 -4.88
N GLY A 12 -11.83 1.80 -3.73
CA GLY A 12 -11.93 0.36 -3.49
C GLY A 12 -10.90 -0.50 -4.25
N ALA A 13 -9.83 0.07 -4.79
CA ALA A 13 -8.72 -0.69 -5.37
C ALA A 13 -7.86 -1.44 -4.33
N GLY A 14 -8.16 -1.29 -3.03
CA GLY A 14 -7.47 -1.98 -1.94
C GLY A 14 -6.39 -1.17 -1.23
N LYS A 15 -6.26 0.15 -1.47
CA LYS A 15 -5.24 1.03 -0.85
C LYS A 15 -5.16 0.88 0.67
N SER A 16 -6.22 1.24 1.39
CA SER A 16 -6.26 1.18 2.86
C SER A 16 -6.04 -0.24 3.39
N THR A 17 -6.57 -1.25 2.69
CA THR A 17 -6.37 -2.66 3.06
C THR A 17 -4.91 -3.07 2.91
N SER A 18 -4.27 -2.76 1.79
CA SER A 18 -2.85 -3.02 1.57
C SER A 18 -1.97 -2.25 2.55
N ALA A 19 -2.33 -1.00 2.87
CA ALA A 19 -1.63 -0.17 3.85
C ALA A 19 -1.67 -0.77 5.26
N VAL A 20 -2.86 -1.19 5.72
CA VAL A 20 -3.02 -1.85 7.02
C VAL A 20 -2.28 -3.17 7.05
N ILE A 21 -2.41 -4.01 6.01
CA ILE A 21 -1.69 -5.30 5.93
C ILE A 21 -0.18 -5.09 6.01
N LEU A 22 0.37 -4.20 5.17
CA LEU A 22 1.81 -3.92 5.19
C LEU A 22 2.26 -3.44 6.57
N ALA A 23 1.51 -2.51 7.17
CA ALA A 23 1.85 -1.94 8.46
C ALA A 23 1.82 -2.99 9.59
N THR A 24 0.79 -3.86 9.62
CA THR A 24 0.67 -4.88 10.67
C THR A 24 1.74 -5.95 10.55
N GLU A 25 2.09 -6.37 9.33
CA GLU A 25 3.17 -7.34 9.12
C GLU A 25 4.55 -6.78 9.50
N LEU A 26 4.82 -5.51 9.15
CA LEU A 26 6.06 -4.85 9.56
C LEU A 26 6.12 -4.64 11.08
N ALA A 27 5.00 -4.28 11.71
CA ALA A 27 4.90 -4.16 13.16
C ALA A 27 5.11 -5.52 13.87
N ALA A 28 4.56 -6.61 13.31
CA ALA A 28 4.80 -7.97 13.80
C ALA A 28 6.27 -8.39 13.68
N ALA A 29 6.99 -7.86 12.70
CA ALA A 29 8.44 -8.00 12.56
C ALA A 29 9.26 -7.09 13.52
N GLY A 30 8.59 -6.35 14.42
CA GLY A 30 9.22 -5.53 15.45
C GLY A 30 9.58 -4.11 15.01
N ALA A 31 9.09 -3.64 13.86
CA ALA A 31 9.33 -2.28 13.40
C ALA A 31 8.34 -1.28 14.00
N GLU A 32 8.80 -0.05 14.25
CA GLU A 32 7.96 1.11 14.57
C GLU A 32 7.39 1.67 13.27
N ILE A 33 6.07 1.77 13.17
CA ILE A 33 5.36 2.13 11.93
C ILE A 33 4.45 3.32 12.18
N THR A 34 4.43 4.25 11.23
CA THR A 34 3.38 5.28 11.18
C THR A 34 2.59 5.15 9.89
N ILE A 35 1.26 5.07 10.00
CA ILE A 35 0.35 5.25 8.86
C ILE A 35 -0.22 6.67 8.91
N ILE A 36 -0.12 7.38 7.79
CA ILE A 36 -0.78 8.66 7.56
C ILE A 36 -2.04 8.38 6.73
N ASP A 37 -3.20 8.48 7.36
CA ASP A 37 -4.51 8.33 6.72
C ASP A 37 -4.96 9.69 6.17
N ALA A 38 -4.73 9.87 4.87
CA ALA A 38 -5.08 11.07 4.12
C ALA A 38 -6.34 10.85 3.26
N ASP A 39 -7.10 9.78 3.51
CA ASP A 39 -8.41 9.56 2.91
C ASP A 39 -9.48 10.31 3.73
N PRO A 40 -10.34 11.15 3.12
CA PRO A 40 -11.43 11.84 3.83
C PRO A 40 -12.41 10.90 4.54
N ASN A 41 -12.56 9.66 4.07
CA ASN A 41 -13.38 8.64 4.71
C ASN A 41 -12.68 7.98 5.91
N LYS A 42 -11.39 8.24 6.10
CA LYS A 42 -10.57 7.80 7.23
C LYS A 42 -10.73 6.31 7.59
N PRO A 43 -10.64 5.37 6.63
CA PRO A 43 -10.84 3.95 6.90
C PRO A 43 -9.77 3.39 7.84
N VAL A 44 -8.51 3.84 7.73
CA VAL A 44 -7.41 3.38 8.58
C VAL A 44 -7.55 3.96 9.99
N ALA A 45 -7.96 5.22 10.13
CA ALA A 45 -8.21 5.82 11.43
C ALA A 45 -9.39 5.16 12.15
N ARG A 46 -10.41 4.69 11.40
CA ARG A 46 -11.51 3.90 11.99
C ARG A 46 -11.01 2.55 12.48
N TRP A 47 -10.22 1.84 11.66
CA TRP A 47 -9.58 0.59 12.07
C TRP A 47 -8.69 0.77 13.31
N SER A 48 -7.90 1.85 13.38
CA SER A 48 -6.94 2.08 14.45
C SER A 48 -7.57 2.32 15.82
N ARG A 49 -8.86 2.69 15.86
CA ARG A 49 -9.66 2.88 17.08
C ARG A 49 -10.33 1.59 17.56
N LEU A 50 -10.33 0.54 16.74
CA LEU A 50 -10.77 -0.80 17.15
C LEU A 50 -9.69 -1.46 18.02
N PRO A 51 -10.04 -2.46 18.85
CA PRO A 51 -9.07 -3.14 19.70
C PRO A 51 -8.00 -3.88 18.89
N GLY A 52 -6.87 -4.18 19.54
CA GLY A 52 -5.83 -5.05 18.98
C GLY A 52 -4.84 -4.40 18.01
N LYS A 53 -4.93 -3.08 17.75
CA LYS A 53 -3.88 -2.36 17.01
C LYS A 53 -2.53 -2.51 17.73
N PRO A 54 -1.44 -2.89 17.03
CA PRO A 54 -0.11 -2.95 17.63
C PRO A 54 0.30 -1.63 18.32
N ALA A 55 1.05 -1.75 19.41
CA ALA A 55 1.54 -0.58 20.16
C ALA A 55 2.58 0.22 19.38
N SER A 56 3.41 -0.46 18.58
CA SER A 56 4.42 0.11 17.68
C SER A 56 3.85 0.70 16.39
N LEU A 57 2.51 0.70 16.22
CA LEU A 57 1.85 1.22 15.03
C LEU A 57 1.04 2.47 15.40
N ARG A 58 1.46 3.63 14.88
CA ARG A 58 0.77 4.90 15.03
C ARG A 58 -0.07 5.20 13.78
N VAL A 59 -1.22 5.86 13.96
CA VAL A 59 -2.03 6.38 12.87
C VAL A 59 -2.24 7.87 13.05
N ILE A 60 -2.05 8.64 11.98
CA ILE A 60 -2.27 10.09 11.92
C ILE A 60 -3.32 10.36 10.86
N ASP A 61 -4.42 11.00 11.25
CA ASP A 61 -5.57 11.27 10.37
C ASP A 61 -5.95 12.76 10.28
N ASP A 62 -5.14 13.63 10.88
CA ASP A 62 -5.25 15.09 10.78
C ASP A 62 -4.15 15.64 9.87
N VAL A 63 -4.33 15.41 8.56
CA VAL A 63 -3.42 15.88 7.52
C VAL A 63 -4.14 16.69 6.46
N SER A 64 -3.39 17.59 5.85
CA SER A 64 -3.87 18.48 4.81
C SER A 64 -2.77 18.68 3.77
N GLU A 65 -3.13 19.26 2.64
CA GLU A 65 -2.19 19.71 1.61
C GLU A 65 -1.02 20.53 2.17
N LYS A 66 -1.28 21.38 3.17
CA LYS A 66 -0.25 22.25 3.78
C LYS A 66 0.65 21.53 4.77
N THR A 67 0.21 20.40 5.32
CA THR A 67 0.89 19.72 6.43
C THR A 67 1.50 18.38 6.04
N ILE A 68 1.06 17.76 4.94
CA ILE A 68 1.42 16.39 4.57
C ILE A 68 2.94 16.17 4.49
N ILE A 69 3.68 17.08 3.84
CA ILE A 69 5.15 16.99 3.74
C ILE A 69 5.78 16.99 5.13
N ARG A 70 5.44 17.99 5.95
CA ARG A 70 5.99 18.13 7.30
C ARG A 70 5.67 16.93 8.17
N VAL A 71 4.46 16.39 8.05
CA VAL A 71 4.05 15.20 8.81
C VAL A 71 4.86 13.99 8.37
N ILE A 72 5.02 13.75 7.06
CA ILE A 72 5.87 12.66 6.55
C ILE A 72 7.31 12.81 7.09
N ASP A 73 7.91 13.99 6.92
CA ASP A 73 9.30 14.24 7.35
C ASP A 73 9.46 14.03 8.88
N THR A 74 8.53 14.53 9.69
CA THR A 74 8.56 14.38 11.16
C THR A 74 8.43 12.92 11.60
N GLU A 75 7.58 12.15 10.93
CA GLU A 75 7.35 10.75 11.31
C GLU A 75 8.43 9.82 10.75
N ALA A 76 9.06 10.18 9.64
CA ALA A 76 10.22 9.47 9.09
C ALA A 76 11.47 9.58 9.98
N GLU A 77 11.52 10.55 10.90
CA GLU A 77 12.55 10.63 11.95
C GLU A 77 12.28 9.70 13.14
N ARG A 78 11.02 9.26 13.33
CA ARG A 78 10.56 8.51 14.51
C ARG A 78 10.34 7.03 14.22
N ALA A 79 9.75 6.73 13.08
CA ALA A 79 9.34 5.39 12.69
C ALA A 79 10.36 4.75 11.75
N ALA A 80 10.46 3.42 11.80
CA ALA A 80 11.24 2.65 10.85
C ALA A 80 10.61 2.68 9.44
N PHE A 81 9.28 2.80 9.36
CA PHE A 81 8.55 2.99 8.11
C PHE A 81 7.42 4.01 8.26
N VAL A 82 7.24 4.83 7.23
CA VAL A 82 6.06 5.68 7.06
C VAL A 82 5.23 5.11 5.91
N ILE A 83 3.93 4.94 6.13
CA ILE A 83 2.98 4.49 5.11
C ILE A 83 1.95 5.59 4.91
N VAL A 84 1.69 6.00 3.67
CA VAL A 84 0.69 7.04 3.36
C VAL A 84 -0.44 6.40 2.58
N ASP A 85 -1.66 6.44 3.14
CA ASP A 85 -2.90 6.04 2.47
C ASP A 85 -3.61 7.28 1.95
N LEU A 86 -3.66 7.45 0.63
CA LEU A 86 -4.27 8.62 -0.02
C LEU A 86 -5.63 8.25 -0.62
N GLU A 87 -6.59 9.17 -0.56
CA GLU A 87 -7.80 9.07 -1.38
C GLU A 87 -7.50 9.43 -2.85
N GLY A 88 -7.84 8.51 -3.75
CA GLY A 88 -7.87 8.74 -5.20
C GLY A 88 -6.61 9.39 -5.78
N THR A 89 -6.70 9.89 -7.00
CA THR A 89 -5.67 10.77 -7.62
C THR A 89 -6.14 12.22 -7.72
N ALA A 90 -7.39 12.52 -7.35
CA ALA A 90 -7.94 13.87 -7.35
C ALA A 90 -7.46 14.73 -6.15
N SER A 91 -6.83 14.12 -5.16
CA SER A 91 -6.35 14.83 -3.98
C SER A 91 -5.09 15.63 -4.28
N ARG A 92 -5.09 16.92 -3.93
CA ARG A 92 -3.90 17.78 -4.02
C ARG A 92 -2.75 17.33 -3.11
N MET A 93 -2.99 16.38 -2.19
CA MET A 93 -1.96 15.79 -1.35
C MET A 93 -1.08 14.76 -2.09
N VAL A 94 -1.59 14.18 -3.19
CA VAL A 94 -0.91 13.08 -3.91
C VAL A 94 0.48 13.49 -4.42
N PRO A 95 0.65 14.62 -5.13
CA PRO A 95 1.98 15.07 -5.56
C PRO A 95 2.97 15.24 -4.42
N TYR A 96 2.52 15.82 -3.30
CA TYR A 96 3.37 16.09 -2.16
C TYR A 96 3.80 14.82 -1.43
N ALA A 97 2.90 13.85 -1.27
CA ALA A 97 3.23 12.56 -0.70
C ALA A 97 4.19 11.77 -1.62
N MET A 98 3.93 11.76 -2.93
CA MET A 98 4.82 11.12 -3.91
C MET A 98 6.23 11.73 -3.90
N SER A 99 6.36 13.05 -3.71
CA SER A 99 7.67 13.73 -3.59
C SER A 99 8.51 13.32 -2.38
N ARG A 100 7.96 12.51 -1.48
CA ARG A 100 8.64 11.92 -0.32
C ARG A 100 8.66 10.39 -0.34
N ALA A 101 8.14 9.77 -1.39
CA ALA A 101 8.03 8.32 -1.47
C ALA A 101 9.36 7.68 -1.87
N ASP A 102 9.77 6.66 -1.12
CA ASP A 102 10.82 5.71 -1.54
C ASP A 102 10.22 4.58 -2.40
N LEU A 103 8.90 4.40 -2.33
CA LEU A 103 8.13 3.53 -3.18
C LEU A 103 6.67 3.98 -3.25
N VAL A 104 6.14 4.13 -4.45
CA VAL A 104 4.70 4.26 -4.72
C VAL A 104 4.15 2.89 -5.10
N LEU A 105 3.24 2.38 -4.29
CA LEU A 105 2.45 1.19 -4.62
C LEU A 105 1.12 1.60 -5.25
N ILE A 106 0.80 0.96 -6.37
CA ILE A 106 -0.43 1.21 -7.13
C ILE A 106 -1.34 -0.04 -7.05
N PRO A 107 -2.23 -0.10 -6.05
CA PRO A 107 -3.23 -1.16 -5.96
C PRO A 107 -4.16 -1.16 -7.18
N THR A 108 -4.26 -2.32 -7.81
CA THR A 108 -4.99 -2.54 -9.07
C THR A 108 -5.70 -3.87 -9.00
N ARG A 109 -6.99 -3.92 -9.33
CA ARG A 109 -7.70 -5.21 -9.41
C ARG A 109 -7.39 -5.90 -10.75
N GLY A 110 -7.76 -7.17 -10.89
CA GLY A 110 -7.40 -7.97 -12.07
C GLY A 110 -8.27 -7.79 -13.33
N SER A 111 -8.84 -6.59 -13.58
CA SER A 111 -9.65 -6.33 -14.79
C SER A 111 -8.96 -5.37 -15.76
N VAL A 112 -9.36 -5.41 -17.04
CA VAL A 112 -8.82 -4.52 -18.09
C VAL A 112 -9.07 -3.05 -17.76
N LEU A 113 -10.25 -2.72 -17.22
CA LEU A 113 -10.56 -1.35 -16.81
C LEU A 113 -9.62 -0.89 -15.68
N ASP A 114 -9.31 -1.77 -14.73
CA ASP A 114 -8.38 -1.44 -13.66
C ASP A 114 -6.93 -1.30 -14.17
N ALA A 115 -6.56 -2.02 -15.23
CA ALA A 115 -5.26 -1.87 -15.87
C ALA A 115 -5.07 -0.48 -16.50
N VAL A 116 -6.10 0.05 -17.18
CA VAL A 116 -6.09 1.41 -17.74
C VAL A 116 -5.89 2.45 -16.63
N GLU A 117 -6.59 2.29 -15.52
CA GLU A 117 -6.46 3.13 -14.33
C GLU A 117 -5.05 3.06 -13.72
N ALA A 118 -4.44 1.87 -13.67
CA ALA A 118 -3.05 1.72 -13.22
C ALA A 118 -2.05 2.45 -14.13
N VAL A 119 -2.25 2.37 -15.46
CA VAL A 119 -1.43 3.12 -16.42
C VAL A 119 -1.57 4.63 -16.22
N ALA A 120 -2.77 5.12 -15.93
CA ALA A 120 -2.98 6.53 -15.61
C ALA A 120 -2.21 6.95 -14.34
N ALA A 121 -2.26 6.13 -13.29
CA ALA A 121 -1.49 6.36 -12.06
C ALA A 121 0.03 6.37 -12.29
N ILE A 122 0.54 5.45 -13.12
CA ILE A 122 1.97 5.42 -13.48
C ILE A 122 2.38 6.70 -14.24
N ARG A 123 1.53 7.17 -15.16
CA ARG A 123 1.77 8.42 -15.87
C ARG A 123 1.79 9.61 -14.93
N GLU A 124 0.93 9.62 -13.91
CA GLU A 124 0.93 10.65 -12.88
C GLU A 124 2.23 10.64 -12.08
N VAL A 125 2.74 9.46 -11.67
CA VAL A 125 4.04 9.37 -11.01
C VAL A 125 5.14 9.96 -11.90
N LYS A 126 5.19 9.60 -13.19
CA LYS A 126 6.18 10.15 -14.13
C LYS A 126 6.08 11.68 -14.28
N GLN A 127 4.86 12.23 -14.29
CA GLN A 127 4.66 13.68 -14.30
C GLN A 127 5.21 14.34 -13.01
N GLN A 128 5.06 13.68 -11.86
CA GLN A 128 5.65 14.17 -10.60
C GLN A 128 7.18 14.07 -10.61
N GLU A 129 7.76 13.00 -11.17
CA GLU A 129 9.21 12.87 -11.35
C GLU A 129 9.76 14.06 -12.16
N GLU A 130 9.12 14.39 -13.29
CA GLU A 130 9.49 15.53 -14.13
C GLU A 130 9.31 16.87 -13.40
N ALA A 131 8.18 17.06 -12.71
CA ALA A 131 7.86 18.31 -12.01
C ALA A 131 8.80 18.60 -10.83
N PHE A 132 9.11 17.58 -10.03
CA PHE A 132 9.98 17.70 -8.86
C PHE A 132 11.46 17.43 -9.16
N ARG A 133 11.78 16.96 -10.36
CA ARG A 133 13.15 16.55 -10.78
C ARG A 133 13.75 15.51 -9.84
N LEU A 134 12.96 14.49 -9.52
CA LEU A 134 13.31 13.39 -8.63
C LEU A 134 12.92 12.06 -9.28
N HIS A 135 13.61 10.99 -8.93
CA HIS A 135 13.17 9.63 -9.26
C HIS A 135 12.19 9.15 -8.19
N ILE A 136 11.04 8.61 -8.60
CA ILE A 136 9.99 8.11 -7.71
C ILE A 136 9.71 6.66 -8.11
N PRO A 137 10.33 5.67 -7.44
CA PRO A 137 10.08 4.27 -7.73
C PRO A 137 8.60 3.93 -7.57
N ALA A 138 8.02 3.26 -8.57
CA ALA A 138 6.61 2.87 -8.55
C ALA A 138 6.44 1.40 -8.96
N ALA A 139 5.49 0.72 -8.33
CA ALA A 139 5.14 -0.65 -8.69
C ALA A 139 3.64 -0.92 -8.56
N VAL A 140 3.10 -1.75 -9.45
CA VAL A 140 1.71 -2.20 -9.41
C VAL A 140 1.56 -3.37 -8.45
N LEU A 141 0.56 -3.29 -7.57
CA LEU A 141 0.14 -4.37 -6.69
C LEU A 141 -1.22 -4.89 -7.14
N PHE A 142 -1.31 -6.15 -7.57
CA PHE A 142 -2.60 -6.75 -7.84
C PHE A 142 -3.36 -7.08 -6.56
N THR A 143 -4.59 -6.59 -6.43
CA THR A 143 -5.46 -6.79 -5.25
C THR A 143 -6.77 -7.47 -5.63
N ASN A 144 -7.47 -8.02 -4.62
CA ASN A 144 -8.74 -8.72 -4.77
C ASN A 144 -8.71 -9.78 -5.88
N THR A 145 -7.58 -10.48 -6.02
CA THR A 145 -7.43 -11.56 -6.99
C THR A 145 -7.94 -12.88 -6.42
N SER A 146 -8.40 -13.79 -7.26
CA SER A 146 -8.77 -15.12 -6.79
C SER A 146 -7.51 -15.91 -6.41
N ALA A 147 -7.53 -16.51 -5.22
CA ALA A 147 -6.47 -17.42 -4.79
C ALA A 147 -6.49 -18.76 -5.56
N ALA A 148 -7.67 -19.16 -6.06
CA ALA A 148 -7.86 -20.44 -6.73
C ALA A 148 -7.68 -20.36 -8.25
N ILE A 149 -7.91 -19.18 -8.84
CA ILE A 149 -7.97 -19.00 -10.29
C ILE A 149 -7.13 -17.80 -10.69
N ARG A 150 -6.23 -18.01 -11.66
CA ARG A 150 -5.57 -16.92 -12.39
C ARG A 150 -6.21 -16.79 -13.77
N PRO A 151 -7.10 -15.80 -13.99
CA PRO A 151 -7.73 -15.61 -15.29
C PRO A 151 -6.69 -15.32 -16.37
N ARG A 152 -6.93 -15.78 -17.60
CA ARG A 152 -6.06 -15.45 -18.76
C ARG A 152 -5.96 -13.94 -19.00
N THR A 153 -7.03 -13.21 -18.70
CA THR A 153 -7.06 -11.74 -18.79
C THR A 153 -6.09 -11.09 -17.83
N LEU A 154 -5.96 -11.60 -16.60
CA LEU A 154 -4.98 -11.11 -15.63
C LEU A 154 -3.55 -11.37 -16.12
N SER A 155 -3.28 -12.58 -16.61
CA SER A 155 -1.97 -12.91 -17.18
C SER A 155 -1.61 -12.01 -18.37
N ALA A 156 -2.57 -11.68 -19.23
CA ALA A 156 -2.35 -10.79 -20.37
C ALA A 156 -1.97 -9.37 -19.91
N ILE A 157 -2.65 -8.84 -18.89
CA ILE A 157 -2.34 -7.52 -18.32
C ILE A 157 -0.92 -7.52 -17.71
N GLU A 158 -0.56 -8.58 -16.98
CA GLU A 158 0.78 -8.71 -16.40
C GLU A 158 1.88 -8.73 -17.47
N THR A 159 1.66 -9.46 -18.57
CA THR A 159 2.57 -9.46 -19.72
C THR A 159 2.67 -8.06 -20.34
N GLU A 160 1.55 -7.39 -20.58
CA GLU A 160 1.52 -6.05 -21.17
C GLU A 160 2.28 -5.05 -20.28
N PHE A 161 2.10 -5.10 -18.96
CA PHE A 161 2.87 -4.28 -18.03
C PHE A 161 4.36 -4.56 -18.10
N ALA A 162 4.77 -5.83 -18.10
CA ALA A 162 6.17 -6.20 -18.22
C ALA A 162 6.80 -5.73 -19.54
N GLU A 163 6.10 -5.89 -20.67
CA GLU A 163 6.55 -5.43 -21.99
C GLU A 163 6.73 -3.90 -22.06
N ASN A 164 5.96 -3.16 -21.27
CA ASN A 164 6.04 -1.70 -21.18
C ASN A 164 6.96 -1.21 -20.05
N GLY A 165 7.75 -2.10 -19.43
CA GLY A 165 8.68 -1.76 -18.35
C GLY A 165 8.01 -1.27 -17.08
N VAL A 166 6.73 -1.60 -16.87
CA VAL A 166 6.02 -1.32 -15.62
C VAL A 166 6.44 -2.36 -14.59
N ASN A 167 6.93 -1.89 -13.44
CA ASN A 167 7.24 -2.78 -12.34
C ASN A 167 5.95 -3.31 -11.72
N VAL A 168 5.86 -4.62 -11.55
CA VAL A 168 4.69 -5.32 -10.99
C VAL A 168 5.17 -6.26 -9.91
N LEU A 169 4.56 -6.19 -8.73
CA LEU A 169 4.84 -7.15 -7.67
C LEU A 169 4.46 -8.56 -8.12
N LYS A 170 5.33 -9.52 -7.84
CA LYS A 170 5.09 -10.96 -8.04
C LYS A 170 3.98 -11.45 -7.12
N THR A 171 3.93 -10.91 -5.90
CA THR A 171 2.88 -11.18 -4.93
C THR A 171 1.63 -10.38 -5.27
N ARG A 172 0.49 -11.06 -5.21
CA ARG A 172 -0.84 -10.45 -5.30
C ARG A 172 -1.51 -10.54 -3.94
N LEU A 173 -2.29 -9.55 -3.56
CA LEU A 173 -3.22 -9.69 -2.45
C LEU A 173 -4.52 -10.33 -2.96
N HIS A 174 -4.82 -11.50 -2.43
CA HIS A 174 -6.03 -12.22 -2.79
C HIS A 174 -7.26 -11.63 -2.09
N GLU A 175 -8.44 -11.85 -2.67
CA GLU A 175 -9.68 -11.60 -1.95
C GLU A 175 -9.78 -12.58 -0.78
N ARG A 176 -9.78 -12.05 0.45
CA ARG A 176 -9.85 -12.83 1.68
C ARG A 176 -10.79 -12.18 2.68
N GLU A 177 -11.60 -13.00 3.33
CA GLU A 177 -12.47 -12.56 4.44
C GLU A 177 -11.64 -11.92 5.56
N ALA A 178 -10.50 -12.52 5.91
CA ALA A 178 -9.62 -12.02 6.96
C ALA A 178 -9.17 -10.56 6.76
N TYR A 179 -8.88 -10.15 5.52
CA TYR A 179 -8.50 -8.76 5.22
C TYR A 179 -9.68 -7.78 5.46
N ARG A 180 -10.91 -8.22 5.20
CA ARG A 180 -12.12 -7.44 5.48
C ARG A 180 -12.41 -7.42 6.98
N ALA A 181 -12.18 -8.54 7.65
CA ALA A 181 -12.39 -8.72 9.08
C ALA A 181 -11.54 -7.76 9.92
N LEU A 182 -10.33 -7.40 9.48
CA LEU A 182 -9.52 -6.35 10.11
C LEU A 182 -10.33 -5.05 10.28
N PHE A 183 -11.02 -4.58 9.25
CA PHE A 183 -11.80 -3.34 9.31
C PHE A 183 -13.12 -3.48 10.10
N SER A 184 -13.54 -4.70 10.40
CA SER A 184 -14.73 -4.98 11.22
C SER A 184 -14.41 -5.16 12.70
N PHE A 185 -13.29 -5.81 13.02
CA PHE A 185 -12.96 -6.26 14.38
C PHE A 185 -11.70 -5.59 14.96
N GLY A 186 -10.90 -4.94 14.12
CA GLY A 186 -9.59 -4.40 14.51
C GLY A 186 -8.51 -5.47 14.47
N GLY A 187 -7.42 -5.20 15.19
CA GLY A 187 -6.36 -6.19 15.36
C GLY A 187 -5.43 -6.36 14.16
N THR A 188 -4.65 -7.44 14.25
CA THR A 188 -3.82 -7.99 13.17
C THR A 188 -4.43 -9.33 12.70
N LEU A 189 -3.89 -9.90 11.63
CA LEU A 189 -4.37 -11.18 11.11
C LEU A 189 -4.20 -12.32 12.13
N GLU A 190 -3.11 -12.30 12.89
CA GLU A 190 -2.81 -13.26 13.96
C GLU A 190 -3.78 -13.17 15.14
N ALA A 191 -4.35 -12.00 15.37
CA ALA A 191 -5.28 -11.74 16.47
C ALA A 191 -6.75 -12.03 16.09
N LEU A 192 -7.04 -12.36 14.83
CA LEU A 192 -8.40 -12.70 14.41
C LEU A 192 -8.85 -14.03 15.01
N ASP A 193 -10.12 -14.10 15.42
CA ASP A 193 -10.71 -15.31 15.99
C ASP A 193 -11.04 -16.33 14.88
N PRO A 194 -10.42 -17.52 14.89
CA PRO A 194 -10.69 -18.56 13.89
C PRO A 194 -12.12 -19.13 13.94
N ALA A 195 -12.87 -18.89 15.03
CA ALA A 195 -14.30 -19.24 15.07
C ALA A 195 -15.15 -18.32 14.17
N ASN A 196 -14.70 -17.09 13.96
CA ASN A 196 -15.44 -16.06 13.21
C ASN A 196 -14.89 -15.82 11.81
N VAL A 197 -13.60 -16.10 11.58
CA VAL A 197 -12.93 -15.83 10.31
C VAL A 197 -12.27 -17.09 9.79
N ARG A 198 -12.59 -17.48 8.55
CA ARG A 198 -12.04 -18.69 7.95
C ARG A 198 -10.69 -18.44 7.29
N ASN A 199 -9.86 -19.49 7.29
CA ASN A 199 -8.61 -19.57 6.54
C ASN A 199 -7.61 -18.42 6.83
N ILE A 200 -7.53 -18.00 8.09
CA ILE A 200 -6.56 -17.01 8.58
C ILE A 200 -5.11 -17.39 8.21
N PRO A 201 -4.64 -18.65 8.33
CA PRO A 201 -3.24 -18.99 8.01
C PRO A 201 -2.83 -18.62 6.59
N ALA A 202 -3.70 -18.86 5.60
CA ALA A 202 -3.42 -18.50 4.22
C ALA A 202 -3.44 -16.97 3.99
N ALA A 203 -4.20 -16.22 4.79
CA ALA A 203 -4.18 -14.76 4.76
C ALA A 203 -2.85 -14.21 5.29
N ILE A 204 -2.38 -14.76 6.41
CA ILE A 204 -1.07 -14.43 7.00
C ILE A 204 0.04 -14.74 6.00
N GLU A 205 0.08 -15.94 5.41
CA GLU A 205 1.11 -16.31 4.43
C GLU A 205 1.16 -15.33 3.25
N ASN A 206 -0.01 -14.93 2.73
CA ASN A 206 -0.09 -13.99 1.63
C ASN A 206 0.34 -12.57 2.03
N ALA A 207 -0.06 -12.10 3.21
CA ALA A 207 0.36 -10.82 3.78
C ALA A 207 1.88 -10.76 4.00
N GLN A 208 2.46 -11.81 4.57
CA GLN A 208 3.90 -11.94 4.79
C GLN A 208 4.69 -11.99 3.48
N ALA A 209 4.17 -12.66 2.44
CA ALA A 209 4.80 -12.65 1.12
C ALA A 209 4.82 -11.22 0.53
N PHE A 210 3.70 -10.50 0.67
CA PHE A 210 3.59 -9.12 0.20
C PHE A 210 4.54 -8.18 0.95
N ALA A 211 4.56 -8.24 2.29
CA ALA A 211 5.43 -7.40 3.09
C ALA A 211 6.92 -7.65 2.81
N ARG A 212 7.33 -8.92 2.65
CA ARG A 212 8.70 -9.29 2.29
C ARG A 212 9.11 -8.69 0.95
N GLU A 213 8.27 -8.83 -0.07
CA GLU A 213 8.56 -8.28 -1.40
C GLU A 213 8.66 -6.75 -1.40
N VAL A 214 7.80 -6.06 -0.65
CA VAL A 214 7.89 -4.59 -0.50
C VAL A 214 9.21 -4.18 0.16
N VAL A 215 9.63 -4.88 1.21
CA VAL A 215 10.92 -4.61 1.88
C VAL A 215 12.11 -4.86 0.94
N ASP A 216 12.07 -5.94 0.16
CA ASP A 216 13.13 -6.25 -0.80
C ASP A 216 13.21 -5.19 -1.91
N LEU A 217 12.06 -4.72 -2.41
CA LEU A 217 12.03 -3.65 -3.40
C LEU A 217 12.55 -2.32 -2.85
N LEU A 218 12.19 -1.97 -1.61
CA LEU A 218 12.72 -0.77 -0.94
C LEU A 218 14.25 -0.84 -0.77
N ARG A 219 14.81 -2.02 -0.49
CA ARG A 219 16.26 -2.21 -0.41
C ARG A 219 16.92 -2.02 -1.77
N GLN A 220 16.37 -2.64 -2.82
CA GLN A 220 16.86 -2.51 -4.21
C GLN A 220 16.88 -1.05 -4.65
N ASN A 221 15.77 -0.32 -4.48
CA ASN A 221 15.68 1.10 -4.84
C ASN A 221 16.75 1.94 -4.12
N ARG A 222 17.02 1.64 -2.84
CA ARG A 222 18.05 2.35 -2.07
C ARG A 222 19.46 2.06 -2.57
N GLU A 223 19.73 0.83 -3.00
CA GLU A 223 21.02 0.44 -3.59
C GLU A 223 21.24 1.12 -4.95
N GLU A 224 20.18 1.23 -5.77
CA GLU A 224 20.23 1.91 -7.07
C GLU A 224 20.51 3.42 -6.94
N VAL A 225 19.94 4.08 -5.93
CA VAL A 225 20.20 5.51 -5.66
C VAL A 225 21.61 5.76 -5.12
N ALA A 226 22.23 4.75 -4.49
CA ALA A 226 23.56 4.86 -3.91
C ALA A 226 24.69 4.57 -4.91
N ALA A 227 24.38 4.00 -6.08
CA ALA A 227 25.31 3.63 -7.15
C ALA A 227 25.57 4.78 -8.13
#